data_AF-A0A7X8GPP2-F1
#
_entry.id   AF-A0A7X8GPP2-F1
#
_cell.length_a   1.000
_cell.length_b   1.000
_cell.length_c   1.000
_cell.angle_alpha   90.00
_cell.angle_beta   90.00
_cell.angle_gamma   90.00
#
_symmetry.space_group_name_H-M   'P 1'
#
loop_
_entity.id
_entity.type
_entity.pdbx_description
1 polymer ?
#
loop_
_entity_poly.entity_id
_entity_poly.type
_entity_poly.pdbx_seq_one_letter_code
_entity_poly.pdbx_strand_id
1 'polypeptide(L)'
;MSPVLVQWNTLAQIGLIGLVALASQRLLRRFLERDQYDYMKDILFVACWLVFGLLSESSTIGLIVSAGTAACLIGICQRIFRSRDLRWAFLVLGAFIALFGPRIFFVGLPEGRYLYLSPLVSVIVTSLWMGLFPLLLQELDQVPGLAGFLLATCWSLILLVSFPATHSFSESFYIGVAALLFLAVFWSRHGQVYRRLGEPLAAMWGMLAASASTIGVSKGVAFTTLMILPIGLFALPIMEFSLRIVSRAVATNPQSEVSLYRKLLDRGLDHPTAVRLVAGICSSLALSIALLQVDLYVPAAATATGAFVLFVLPALRKLLAPANRESERNPSLWGIRIDNVSLNFAVSKVKSWIAYGNRGYVIITPDALATLRTRYDRRYREVAREADLVLPDGMGLIQALKFLGSPVQQRIPGVEFVEQLCRLSASERWPVYFLGAKEGIAKAAAEKLAEKYPGMVVAGTHHGYFRKEEEEALCREIREAGTRILLVGLGVPQQELFIRRNLSSLGHVVAMGVGGSFDVLSGRLRRAPVFMQKLGLEWLFRLCQEPRARFRKDLGLFLFAVLVLMKRCGLDRWKDAEEA
;
A
#
# COMPACT_ATOMS: atom_id res chain seq x y z
N MET A 1 -35.14 14.24 30.83
CA MET A 1 -34.59 13.83 29.52
C MET A 1 -35.70 13.97 28.49
N SER A 2 -35.75 15.10 27.78
CA SER A 2 -36.62 15.27 26.62
C SER A 2 -36.18 14.35 25.48
N PRO A 3 -37.10 13.87 24.61
CA PRO A 3 -36.72 13.02 23.50
C PRO A 3 -35.82 13.78 22.52
N VAL A 4 -34.75 13.12 22.10
CA VAL A 4 -33.84 13.51 21.02
C VAL A 4 -34.66 13.91 19.79
N LEU A 5 -34.74 15.21 19.47
CA LEU A 5 -35.38 15.73 18.27
C LEU A 5 -34.45 15.54 17.06
N VAL A 6 -34.39 14.30 16.56
CA VAL A 6 -33.69 13.98 15.32
C VAL A 6 -34.49 14.51 14.14
N GLN A 7 -33.91 15.41 13.34
CA GLN A 7 -34.44 15.75 12.02
C GLN A 7 -34.27 14.54 11.08
N TRP A 8 -35.30 13.70 11.00
CA TRP A 8 -35.31 12.51 10.16
C TRP A 8 -35.12 12.82 8.67
N ASN A 9 -35.54 14.01 8.21
CA ASN A 9 -35.34 14.45 6.83
C ASN A 9 -33.85 14.54 6.46
N THR A 10 -33.00 15.11 7.32
CA THR A 10 -31.56 15.23 7.06
C THR A 10 -30.87 13.88 7.05
N LEU A 11 -31.26 12.96 7.93
CA LEU A 11 -30.75 11.58 7.91
C LEU A 11 -31.18 10.82 6.65
N ALA A 12 -32.44 10.99 6.23
CA ALA A 12 -32.94 10.41 4.99
C ALA A 12 -32.19 10.95 3.76
N GLN A 13 -31.88 12.25 3.72
CA GLN A 13 -31.04 12.85 2.69
C GLN A 13 -29.64 12.23 2.65
N ILE A 14 -28.96 12.11 3.80
CA ILE A 14 -27.63 11.48 3.90
C ILE A 14 -27.68 10.04 3.36
N GLY A 15 -28.69 9.26 3.79
CA GLY A 15 -28.91 7.90 3.33
C GLY A 15 -29.16 7.79 1.83
N LEU A 16 -30.00 8.67 1.28
CA LEU A 16 -30.30 8.73 -0.15
C LEU A 16 -29.04 9.04 -0.98
N ILE A 17 -28.23 10.01 -0.55
CA ILE A 17 -26.95 10.34 -1.21
C ILE A 17 -26.03 9.11 -1.22
N GLY A 18 -25.92 8.39 -0.09
CA GLY A 18 -25.13 7.17 0.00
C GLY A 18 -25.63 6.05 -0.93
N LEU A 19 -26.94 5.84 -1.03
CA LEU A 19 -27.55 4.85 -1.91
C LEU A 19 -27.33 5.19 -3.39
N VAL A 20 -27.55 6.45 -3.78
CA VAL A 20 -27.27 6.93 -5.14
C VAL A 20 -25.80 6.73 -5.48
N ALA A 21 -24.88 7.09 -4.57
CA ALA A 21 -23.45 6.90 -4.77
C ALA A 21 -23.05 5.42 -4.94
N LEU A 22 -23.67 4.50 -4.19
CA LEU A 22 -23.45 3.07 -4.35
C LEU A 22 -23.97 2.56 -5.70
N ALA A 23 -25.15 3.01 -6.13
CA ALA A 23 -25.71 2.66 -7.44
C ALA A 23 -24.81 3.18 -8.58
N SER A 24 -24.40 4.44 -8.52
CA SER A 24 -23.47 5.06 -9.49
C SER A 24 -22.14 4.32 -9.53
N GLN A 25 -21.54 3.96 -8.38
CA GLN A 25 -20.30 3.17 -8.35
C GLN A 25 -20.47 1.80 -9.02
N ARG A 26 -21.58 1.08 -8.74
CA ARG A 26 -21.84 -0.22 -9.36
C ARG A 26 -22.01 -0.12 -10.87
N LEU A 27 -22.64 0.96 -11.35
CA LEU A 27 -22.84 1.23 -12.77
C LEU A 27 -21.52 1.59 -13.46
N LEU A 28 -20.79 2.58 -12.94
CA LEU A 28 -19.53 3.07 -13.51
C LEU A 28 -18.46 1.99 -13.58
N ARG A 29 -18.44 1.06 -12.62
CA ARG A 29 -17.49 -0.07 -12.60
C ARG A 29 -17.64 -1.01 -13.80
N ARG A 30 -18.79 -1.03 -14.47
CA ARG A 30 -19.01 -1.86 -15.68
C ARG A 30 -18.42 -1.23 -16.94
N PHE A 31 -18.27 0.10 -16.96
CA PHE A 31 -17.93 0.86 -18.16
C PHE A 31 -16.52 1.45 -18.15
N LEU A 32 -15.92 1.67 -16.97
CA LEU A 32 -14.62 2.31 -16.84
C LEU A 32 -13.50 1.32 -16.58
N GLU A 33 -12.33 1.59 -17.15
CA GLU A 33 -11.09 0.93 -16.77
C GLU A 33 -10.72 1.24 -15.31
N ARG A 34 -9.84 0.43 -14.72
CA ARG A 34 -9.56 0.49 -13.28
C ARG A 34 -9.07 1.88 -12.82
N ASP A 35 -8.18 2.50 -13.58
CA ASP A 35 -7.60 3.80 -13.22
C ASP A 35 -8.61 4.94 -13.40
N GLN A 36 -9.42 4.89 -14.46
CA GLN A 36 -10.51 5.84 -14.71
C GLN A 36 -11.61 5.73 -13.64
N TYR A 37 -11.97 4.50 -13.27
CA TYR A 37 -12.93 4.22 -12.21
C TYR A 37 -12.47 4.80 -10.87
N ASP A 38 -11.20 4.63 -10.54
CA ASP A 38 -10.63 5.22 -9.35
C ASP A 38 -10.74 6.76 -9.40
N TYR A 39 -10.32 7.42 -10.47
CA TYR A 39 -10.46 8.88 -10.55
C TYR A 39 -11.93 9.36 -10.41
N MET A 40 -12.86 8.71 -11.12
CA MET A 40 -14.28 9.02 -11.07
C MET A 40 -14.87 8.83 -9.66
N LYS A 41 -14.37 7.83 -8.93
CA LYS A 41 -14.80 7.56 -7.56
C LYS A 41 -14.42 8.70 -6.60
N ASP A 42 -13.28 9.36 -6.81
CA ASP A 42 -12.88 10.52 -5.99
C ASP A 42 -13.77 11.74 -6.27
N ILE A 43 -14.08 11.98 -7.55
CA ILE A 43 -15.01 13.03 -7.96
C ILE A 43 -16.40 12.78 -7.35
N LEU A 44 -16.90 11.54 -7.44
CA LEU A 44 -18.18 11.18 -6.86
C LEU A 44 -18.20 11.39 -5.34
N PHE A 45 -17.10 11.09 -4.64
CA PHE A 45 -16.98 11.33 -3.21
C PHE A 45 -17.07 12.83 -2.87
N VAL A 46 -16.36 13.69 -3.60
CA VAL A 46 -16.45 15.15 -3.41
C VAL A 46 -17.86 15.66 -3.74
N ALA A 47 -18.48 15.13 -4.80
CA ALA A 47 -19.84 15.47 -5.18
C ALA A 47 -20.87 15.09 -4.11
N CYS A 48 -20.75 13.92 -3.45
CA CYS A 48 -21.61 13.53 -2.34
C CYS A 48 -21.58 14.55 -1.20
N TRP A 49 -20.38 15.03 -0.84
CA TRP A 49 -20.23 16.07 0.17
C TRP A 49 -20.85 17.39 -0.26
N LEU A 50 -20.61 17.85 -1.49
CA LEU A 50 -21.21 19.08 -2.02
C LEU A 50 -22.75 19.02 -2.02
N VAL A 51 -23.33 17.91 -2.49
CA VAL A 51 -24.78 17.70 -2.49
C VAL A 51 -25.31 17.69 -1.06
N PHE A 52 -24.63 17.04 -0.12
CA PHE A 52 -25.01 17.08 1.29
C PHE A 52 -24.99 18.51 1.85
N GLY A 53 -23.95 19.30 1.55
CA GLY A 53 -23.85 20.69 1.97
C GLY A 53 -24.94 21.60 1.38
N LEU A 54 -25.36 21.36 0.15
CA LEU A 54 -26.41 22.13 -0.53
C LEU A 54 -27.83 21.76 -0.09
N LEU A 55 -28.07 20.48 0.21
CA LEU A 55 -29.37 19.99 0.68
C LEU A 55 -29.60 20.24 2.16
N SER A 56 -28.52 20.46 2.92
CA SER A 56 -28.62 20.80 4.34
C SER A 56 -29.20 22.22 4.49
N GLU A 57 -30.24 22.35 5.31
CA GLU A 57 -30.82 23.64 5.68
C GLU A 57 -29.89 24.48 6.58
N SER A 58 -28.78 23.91 7.06
CA SER A 58 -27.83 24.59 7.94
C SER A 58 -26.74 25.30 7.14
N SER A 59 -26.67 26.62 7.29
CA SER A 59 -25.57 27.44 6.75
C SER A 59 -24.21 26.99 7.27
N THR A 60 -24.14 26.49 8.51
CA THR A 60 -22.92 25.99 9.13
C THR A 60 -22.42 24.72 8.44
N ILE A 61 -23.30 23.76 8.10
CA ILE A 61 -22.91 22.55 7.36
C ILE A 61 -22.40 22.94 5.96
N GLY A 62 -23.08 23.86 5.27
CA GLY A 62 -22.62 24.40 3.98
C GLY A 62 -21.23 25.04 4.06
N LEU A 63 -20.94 25.80 5.11
CA LEU A 63 -19.61 26.39 5.36
C LEU A 63 -18.54 25.32 5.59
N ILE A 64 -18.84 24.26 6.36
CA ILE A 64 -17.88 23.17 6.57
C ILE A 64 -17.57 22.42 5.28
N VAL A 65 -18.61 22.08 4.52
CA VAL A 65 -18.44 21.35 3.25
C VAL A 65 -17.65 22.19 2.26
N SER A 66 -17.95 23.49 2.15
CA SER A 66 -17.21 24.41 1.27
C SER A 66 -15.76 24.61 1.71
N ALA A 67 -15.48 24.67 3.01
CA ALA A 67 -14.10 24.66 3.52
C ALA A 67 -13.36 23.37 3.13
N GLY A 68 -14.00 22.21 3.29
CA GLY A 68 -13.46 20.91 2.89
C GLY A 68 -13.18 20.83 1.38
N THR A 69 -14.09 21.35 0.54
CA THR A 69 -13.88 21.35 -0.92
C THR A 69 -12.81 22.35 -1.36
N ALA A 70 -12.72 23.52 -0.72
CA ALA A 70 -11.62 24.45 -0.94
C ALA A 70 -10.25 23.83 -0.58
N ALA A 71 -10.18 23.10 0.55
CA ALA A 71 -8.98 22.35 0.92
C ALA A 71 -8.65 21.24 -0.11
N CYS A 72 -9.67 20.56 -0.66
CA CYS A 72 -9.50 19.61 -1.75
C CYS A 72 -8.86 20.28 -2.99
N LEU A 73 -9.38 21.45 -3.40
CA LEU A 73 -8.85 22.21 -4.54
C LEU A 73 -7.40 22.63 -4.32
N ILE A 74 -7.05 23.12 -3.12
CA ILE A 74 -5.66 23.42 -2.76
C ILE A 74 -4.78 22.17 -2.90
N GLY A 75 -5.25 21.01 -2.44
CA GLY A 75 -4.54 19.74 -2.61
C GLY A 75 -4.42 19.28 -4.07
N ILE A 76 -5.40 19.58 -4.94
CA ILE A 76 -5.28 19.36 -6.39
C ILE A 76 -4.19 20.27 -6.96
N CYS A 77 -4.17 21.55 -6.58
CA CYS A 77 -3.13 22.50 -6.98
C CYS A 77 -1.74 22.06 -6.52
N GLN A 78 -1.60 21.54 -5.29
CA GLN A 78 -0.35 20.94 -4.80
C GLN A 78 0.13 19.80 -5.70
N ARG A 79 -0.78 18.92 -6.10
CA ARG A 79 -0.47 17.78 -6.95
C ARG A 79 -0.04 18.19 -8.36
N ILE A 80 -0.65 19.23 -8.92
CA ILE A 80 -0.35 19.76 -10.26
C ILE A 80 0.95 20.58 -10.24
N PHE A 81 1.10 21.49 -9.28
CA PHE A 81 2.22 22.43 -9.19
C PHE A 81 3.26 21.99 -8.16
N ARG A 82 3.84 20.80 -8.36
CA ARG A 82 4.85 20.22 -7.45
C ARG A 82 6.09 21.09 -7.21
N SER A 83 6.37 22.06 -8.06
CA SER A 83 7.51 22.97 -7.94
C SER A 83 7.32 24.12 -6.93
N ARG A 84 6.08 24.36 -6.46
CA ARG A 84 5.78 25.43 -5.49
C ARG A 84 5.31 24.83 -4.17
N ASP A 85 5.79 25.37 -3.05
CA ASP A 85 5.24 25.03 -1.74
C ASP A 85 3.91 25.78 -1.54
N LEU A 86 2.81 25.04 -1.56
CA LEU A 86 1.45 25.57 -1.34
C LEU A 86 0.91 25.19 0.06
N ARG A 87 1.74 24.67 0.98
CA ARG A 87 1.29 24.28 2.33
C ARG A 87 0.74 25.47 3.13
N TRP A 88 1.28 26.67 2.92
CA TRP A 88 0.80 27.91 3.56
C TRP A 88 -0.63 28.29 3.14
N ALA A 89 -1.11 27.83 1.99
CA ALA A 89 -2.46 28.12 1.52
C ALA A 89 -3.53 27.55 2.47
N PHE A 90 -3.24 26.46 3.18
CA PHE A 90 -4.15 25.91 4.20
C PHE A 90 -4.28 26.83 5.42
N LEU A 91 -3.21 27.52 5.82
CA LEU A 91 -3.26 28.51 6.90
C LEU A 91 -4.06 29.74 6.48
N VAL A 92 -3.92 30.19 5.23
CA VAL A 92 -4.72 31.30 4.68
C VAL A 92 -6.20 30.92 4.60
N LEU A 93 -6.51 29.71 4.15
CA LEU A 93 -7.88 29.19 4.17
C LEU A 93 -8.42 29.10 5.60
N GLY A 94 -7.62 28.64 6.55
CA GLY A 94 -7.96 28.62 7.97
C GLY A 94 -8.22 30.02 8.54
N ALA A 95 -7.43 31.02 8.17
CA ALA A 95 -7.63 32.40 8.58
C ALA A 95 -8.93 32.98 8.01
N PHE A 96 -9.23 32.70 6.73
CA PHE A 96 -10.49 33.09 6.11
C PHE A 96 -11.70 32.48 6.85
N ILE A 97 -11.66 31.18 7.15
CA ILE A 97 -12.71 30.51 7.92
C ILE A 97 -12.80 31.08 9.34
N ALA A 98 -11.67 31.39 9.98
CA ALA A 98 -11.67 32.00 11.31
C ALA A 98 -12.27 33.41 11.32
N LEU A 99 -12.17 34.18 10.23
CA LEU A 99 -12.75 35.52 10.14
C LEU A 99 -14.26 35.50 9.86
N PHE A 100 -14.71 34.62 8.98
CA PHE A 100 -16.09 34.61 8.47
C PHE A 100 -16.95 33.43 8.94
N GLY A 101 -16.36 32.48 9.66
CA GLY A 101 -16.98 31.21 10.03
C GLY A 101 -16.88 30.89 11.53
N PRO A 102 -17.04 29.61 11.90
CA PRO A 102 -17.04 29.20 13.30
C PRO A 102 -15.65 29.37 13.91
N ARG A 103 -15.62 29.96 15.12
CA ARG A 103 -14.42 30.30 15.87
C ARG A 103 -14.37 29.61 17.22
N ILE A 104 -13.15 29.34 17.67
CA ILE A 104 -12.86 28.90 19.03
C ILE A 104 -12.85 30.14 19.93
N PHE A 105 -13.96 30.40 20.62
CA PHE A 105 -14.11 31.58 21.49
C PHE A 105 -13.61 31.37 22.92
N PHE A 106 -13.65 30.13 23.40
CA PHE A 106 -13.24 29.80 24.77
C PHE A 106 -12.67 28.39 24.83
N VAL A 107 -11.89 28.15 25.89
CA VAL A 107 -11.26 26.87 26.21
C VAL A 107 -11.82 26.41 27.55
N GLY A 108 -12.42 25.23 27.59
CA GLY A 108 -12.88 24.60 28.84
C GLY A 108 -11.68 24.05 29.63
N LEU A 109 -11.57 24.45 30.90
CA LEU A 109 -10.58 23.95 31.86
C LEU A 109 -11.22 22.85 32.75
N PRO A 110 -10.41 21.99 33.39
CA PRO A 110 -10.88 21.10 34.45
C PRO A 110 -11.67 21.89 35.51
N GLU A 111 -12.65 21.27 36.16
CA GLU A 111 -13.54 21.88 37.19
C GLU A 111 -14.64 22.82 36.64
N GLY A 112 -14.90 22.82 35.33
CA GLY A 112 -16.01 23.59 34.75
C GLY A 112 -15.73 25.09 34.57
N ARG A 113 -14.47 25.50 34.65
CA ARG A 113 -14.03 26.87 34.36
C ARG A 113 -13.85 27.09 32.85
N TYR A 114 -14.19 28.27 32.34
CA TYR A 114 -14.02 28.63 30.94
C TYR A 114 -13.02 29.78 30.79
N LEU A 115 -12.00 29.59 29.95
CA LEU A 115 -11.06 30.63 29.57
C LEU A 115 -11.50 31.23 28.23
N TYR A 116 -12.00 32.45 28.25
CA TYR A 116 -12.43 33.17 27.04
C TYR A 116 -11.22 33.80 26.36
N LEU A 117 -11.09 33.56 25.05
CA LEU A 117 -10.01 34.09 24.23
C LEU A 117 -10.38 35.48 23.70
N SER A 118 -9.39 36.38 23.62
CA SER A 118 -9.60 37.65 22.94
C SER A 118 -9.90 37.43 21.45
N PRO A 119 -10.58 38.36 20.75
CA PRO A 119 -10.93 38.18 19.34
C PRO A 119 -9.74 37.85 18.43
N LEU A 120 -8.60 38.51 18.68
CA LEU A 120 -7.37 38.28 17.92
C LEU A 120 -6.78 36.89 18.20
N VAL A 121 -6.72 36.48 19.46
CA VAL A 121 -6.22 35.14 19.84
C VAL A 121 -7.14 34.04 19.32
N SER A 122 -8.46 34.26 19.36
CA SER A 122 -9.46 33.33 18.80
C SER A 122 -9.25 33.09 17.30
N VAL A 123 -9.01 34.15 16.52
CA VAL A 123 -8.73 34.04 15.08
C VAL A 123 -7.43 33.28 14.83
N ILE A 124 -6.35 33.59 15.57
CA ILE A 124 -5.07 32.91 15.41
C ILE A 124 -5.19 31.42 15.74
N VAL A 125 -5.79 31.07 16.89
CA VAL A 125 -5.95 29.68 17.33
C VAL A 125 -6.81 28.91 16.34
N THR A 126 -7.93 29.49 15.89
CA THR A 126 -8.81 28.84 14.90
C THR A 126 -8.10 28.68 13.55
N SER A 127 -7.36 29.69 13.10
CA SER A 127 -6.58 29.62 11.85
C SER A 127 -5.51 28.54 11.88
N LEU A 128 -4.77 28.43 12.98
CA LEU A 128 -3.76 27.39 13.18
C LEU A 128 -4.42 26.01 13.22
N TRP A 129 -5.55 25.87 13.92
CA TRP A 129 -6.30 24.63 14.00
C TRP A 129 -6.77 24.15 12.63
N MET A 130 -7.50 25.00 11.90
CA MET A 130 -8.05 24.66 10.57
C MET A 130 -6.95 24.43 9.52
N GLY A 131 -5.84 25.16 9.59
CA GLY A 131 -4.75 25.02 8.63
C GLY A 131 -3.81 23.84 8.90
N LEU A 132 -3.61 23.47 10.17
CA LEU A 132 -2.68 22.38 10.54
C LEU A 132 -3.26 21.00 10.22
N PHE A 133 -4.56 20.79 10.42
CA PHE A 133 -5.19 19.47 10.24
C PHE A 133 -5.10 18.89 8.82
N PRO A 134 -5.37 19.66 7.74
CA PRO A 134 -5.12 19.22 6.37
C PRO A 134 -3.68 18.74 6.16
N LEU A 135 -2.70 19.47 6.72
CA LEU A 135 -1.28 19.12 6.62
C LEU A 135 -0.95 17.84 7.38
N LEU A 136 -1.45 17.70 8.61
CA LEU A 136 -1.26 16.49 9.43
C LEU A 136 -1.84 15.26 8.72
N LEU A 137 -3.03 15.39 8.12
CA LEU A 137 -3.66 14.26 7.44
C LEU A 137 -2.93 13.90 6.14
N GLN A 138 -2.36 14.88 5.42
CA GLN A 138 -1.50 14.61 4.26
C GLN A 138 -0.21 13.87 4.64
N GLU A 139 0.42 14.23 5.76
CA GLU A 139 1.63 13.53 6.25
C GLU A 139 1.29 12.11 6.72
N LEU A 140 0.12 11.93 7.35
CA LEU A 140 -0.40 10.61 7.73
C LEU A 140 -0.68 9.71 6.53
N ASP A 141 -1.18 10.30 5.44
CA ASP A 141 -1.46 9.58 4.21
C ASP A 141 -0.18 9.06 3.52
N GLN A 142 1.00 9.55 3.91
CA GLN A 142 2.27 8.96 3.48
C GLN A 142 2.46 7.53 4.00
N VAL A 143 1.79 7.15 5.09
CA VAL A 143 1.74 5.79 5.62
C VAL A 143 0.49 5.09 5.10
N PRO A 144 0.59 4.19 4.09
CA PRO A 144 -0.57 3.58 3.49
C PRO A 144 -1.46 2.86 4.51
N GLY A 145 -2.77 3.17 4.48
CA GLY A 145 -3.80 2.58 5.35
C GLY A 145 -3.95 3.21 6.74
N LEU A 146 -2.98 4.00 7.22
CA LEU A 146 -3.06 4.62 8.56
C LEU A 146 -4.13 5.71 8.60
N ALA A 147 -4.15 6.61 7.61
CA ALA A 147 -5.11 7.71 7.53
C ALA A 147 -6.57 7.23 7.51
N GLY A 148 -6.87 6.16 6.76
CA GLY A 148 -8.23 5.59 6.70
C GLY A 148 -8.72 5.05 8.04
N PHE A 149 -7.86 4.34 8.79
CA PHE A 149 -8.21 3.81 10.12
C PHE A 149 -8.41 4.93 11.14
N LEU A 150 -7.53 5.94 11.12
CA LEU A 150 -7.63 7.12 11.97
C LEU A 150 -8.89 7.93 11.66
N LEU A 151 -9.27 8.09 10.39
CA LEU A 151 -10.52 8.74 10.03
C LEU A 151 -11.75 7.98 10.53
N ALA A 152 -11.79 6.65 10.34
CA ALA A 152 -12.90 5.84 10.82
C ALA A 152 -13.08 6.00 12.33
N THR A 153 -11.99 5.87 13.09
CA THR A 153 -11.99 6.00 14.55
C THR A 153 -12.35 7.42 14.99
N CYS A 154 -11.80 8.45 14.34
CA CYS A 154 -12.11 9.86 14.64
C CYS A 154 -13.59 10.15 14.48
N TRP A 155 -14.19 9.81 13.34
CA TRP A 155 -15.61 10.08 13.09
C TRP A 155 -16.54 9.22 13.95
N SER A 156 -16.17 7.97 14.27
CA SER A 156 -16.92 7.15 15.24
C SER A 156 -16.96 7.77 16.62
N LEU A 157 -15.83 8.30 17.08
CA LEU A 157 -15.75 8.95 18.39
C LEU A 157 -16.45 10.31 18.42
N ILE A 158 -16.34 11.12 17.35
CA ILE A 158 -17.13 12.36 17.22
C ILE A 158 -18.63 12.06 17.30
N LEU A 159 -19.10 11.01 16.61
CA LEU A 159 -20.50 10.60 16.66
C LEU A 159 -20.90 10.12 18.05
N LEU A 160 -20.08 9.30 18.71
CA LEU A 160 -20.32 8.81 20.07
C LEU A 160 -20.50 9.95 21.07
N VAL A 161 -19.68 11.00 20.96
CA VAL A 161 -19.73 12.18 21.85
C VAL A 161 -20.89 13.10 21.49
N SER A 162 -21.21 13.24 20.20
CA SER A 162 -22.28 14.15 19.75
C SER A 162 -23.68 13.56 19.92
N PHE A 163 -23.82 12.22 19.98
CA PHE A 163 -25.11 11.53 20.06
C PHE A 163 -25.93 11.87 21.33
N PRO A 164 -25.35 11.84 22.56
CA PRO A 164 -26.08 12.22 23.78
C PRO A 164 -26.46 13.70 23.83
N ALA A 165 -25.76 14.56 23.07
CA ALA A 165 -25.89 16.01 23.10
C ALA A 165 -26.47 16.58 21.78
N THR A 166 -27.25 15.77 21.05
CA THR A 166 -27.93 16.12 19.79
C THR A 166 -28.78 17.39 19.86
N HIS A 167 -29.31 17.74 21.04
CA HIS A 167 -30.07 18.99 21.27
C HIS A 167 -29.21 20.26 21.12
N SER A 168 -27.89 20.15 21.30
CA SER A 168 -26.93 21.27 21.25
C SER A 168 -25.94 21.16 20.09
N PHE A 169 -25.74 19.96 19.53
CA PHE A 169 -24.73 19.66 18.51
C PHE A 169 -25.28 18.92 17.29
N SER A 170 -26.45 19.34 16.80
CA SER A 170 -27.09 18.72 15.65
C SER A 170 -26.19 18.72 14.40
N GLU A 171 -25.44 19.80 14.13
CA GLU A 171 -24.59 19.87 12.94
C GLU A 171 -23.40 18.91 12.98
N SER A 172 -22.67 18.85 14.11
CA SER A 172 -21.54 17.93 14.30
C SER A 172 -21.99 16.47 14.24
N PHE A 173 -23.19 16.17 14.75
CA PHE A 173 -23.80 14.84 14.63
C PHE A 173 -24.09 14.47 13.17
N TYR A 174 -24.77 15.34 12.40
CA TYR A 174 -25.10 15.04 11.00
C TYR A 174 -23.86 14.92 10.11
N ILE A 175 -22.85 15.76 10.32
CA ILE A 175 -21.56 15.67 9.60
C ILE A 175 -20.86 14.35 9.97
N GLY A 176 -20.88 13.94 11.24
CA GLY A 176 -20.30 12.68 11.68
C GLY A 176 -20.99 11.45 11.05
N VAL A 177 -22.32 11.46 10.97
CA VAL A 177 -23.10 10.41 10.29
C VAL A 177 -22.76 10.36 8.80
N ALA A 178 -22.76 11.52 8.12
CA ALA A 178 -22.40 11.61 6.71
C ALA A 178 -20.97 11.12 6.45
N ALA A 179 -20.02 11.52 7.30
CA ALA A 179 -18.62 11.11 7.20
C ALA A 179 -18.45 9.59 7.30
N LEU A 180 -19.06 8.93 8.28
CA LEU A 180 -18.99 7.48 8.43
C LEU A 180 -19.70 6.75 7.29
N LEU A 181 -20.87 7.22 6.87
CA LEU A 181 -21.60 6.63 5.75
C LEU A 181 -20.78 6.71 4.47
N PHE A 182 -20.24 7.89 4.14
CA PHE A 182 -19.42 8.05 2.94
C PHE A 182 -18.12 7.26 3.06
N LEU A 183 -17.47 7.22 4.22
CA LEU A 183 -16.31 6.36 4.43
C LEU A 183 -16.63 4.88 4.18
N ALA A 184 -17.82 4.41 4.60
CA ALA A 184 -18.30 3.05 4.36
C ALA A 184 -18.66 2.80 2.89
N VAL A 185 -19.37 3.72 2.23
CA VAL A 185 -19.72 3.65 0.81
C VAL A 185 -18.47 3.58 -0.06
N PHE A 186 -17.43 4.32 0.32
CA PHE A 186 -16.16 4.36 -0.40
C PHE A 186 -15.08 3.45 0.23
N TRP A 187 -15.45 2.56 1.15
CA TRP A 187 -14.57 1.69 1.95
C TRP A 187 -13.60 0.86 1.12
N SER A 188 -14.06 0.36 -0.04
CA SER A 188 -13.25 -0.45 -0.96
C SER A 188 -11.95 0.23 -1.43
N ARG A 189 -11.84 1.55 -1.27
CA ARG A 189 -10.63 2.33 -1.57
C ARG A 189 -9.98 2.91 -0.32
N HIS A 190 -10.76 3.51 0.58
CA HIS A 190 -10.24 4.26 1.73
C HIS A 190 -9.99 3.37 2.97
N GLY A 191 -10.67 2.23 3.06
CA GLY A 191 -10.49 1.22 4.11
C GLY A 191 -9.57 0.06 3.71
N GLN A 192 -8.98 0.06 2.50
CA GLN A 192 -7.93 -0.91 2.19
C GLN A 192 -6.64 -0.53 2.89
N VAL A 193 -6.12 -1.47 3.68
CA VAL A 193 -4.94 -1.35 4.59
C VAL A 193 -3.66 -0.82 3.92
N TYR A 194 -3.59 -0.73 2.60
CA TYR A 194 -2.37 -0.35 1.86
C TYR A 194 -2.57 0.71 0.78
N ARG A 195 -3.71 1.41 0.75
CA ARG A 195 -3.96 2.44 -0.25
C ARG A 195 -3.91 3.83 0.39
N ARG A 196 -3.31 4.79 -0.34
CA ARG A 196 -3.28 6.21 0.04
C ARG A 196 -4.55 6.92 -0.46
N LEU A 197 -5.01 7.90 0.30
CA LEU A 197 -6.12 8.82 -0.02
C LEU A 197 -5.72 9.76 -1.17
N GLY A 198 -4.48 10.25 -1.15
CA GLY A 198 -3.96 11.30 -2.02
C GLY A 198 -4.06 12.68 -1.36
N GLU A 199 -3.15 13.59 -1.75
CA GLU A 199 -3.04 14.95 -1.23
C GLU A 199 -4.38 15.74 -1.20
N PRO A 200 -5.24 15.69 -2.25
CA PRO A 200 -6.52 16.41 -2.25
C PRO A 200 -7.51 15.89 -1.19
N LEU A 201 -7.71 14.57 -1.15
CA LEU A 201 -8.71 13.97 -0.28
C LEU A 201 -8.24 13.98 1.17
N ALA A 202 -6.94 13.82 1.43
CA ALA A 202 -6.37 13.99 2.75
C ALA A 202 -6.54 15.44 3.25
N ALA A 203 -6.34 16.46 2.40
CA ALA A 203 -6.59 17.84 2.80
C ALA A 203 -8.07 18.09 3.14
N MET A 204 -8.98 17.59 2.31
CA MET A 204 -10.43 17.70 2.50
C MET A 204 -10.86 17.07 3.83
N TRP A 205 -10.49 15.82 4.08
CA TRP A 205 -10.85 15.10 5.31
C TRP A 205 -10.29 15.78 6.56
N GLY A 206 -9.07 16.33 6.48
CA GLY A 206 -8.45 17.06 7.58
C GLY A 206 -9.23 18.33 7.90
N MET A 207 -9.60 19.09 6.88
CA MET A 207 -10.39 20.30 7.04
C MET A 207 -11.79 20.01 7.59
N LEU A 208 -12.46 18.94 7.12
CA LEU A 208 -13.77 18.53 7.63
C LEU A 208 -13.70 18.14 9.11
N ALA A 209 -12.68 17.40 9.54
CA ALA A 209 -12.49 17.02 10.94
C ALA A 209 -12.19 18.24 11.84
N ALA A 210 -11.34 19.17 11.37
CA ALA A 210 -11.04 20.41 12.10
C ALA A 210 -12.27 21.32 12.23
N SER A 211 -13.06 21.39 11.17
CA SER A 211 -14.28 22.21 11.15
C SER A 211 -15.37 21.62 12.05
N ALA A 212 -15.60 20.30 11.97
CA ALA A 212 -16.60 19.62 12.80
C ALA A 212 -16.28 19.68 14.30
N SER A 213 -14.99 19.62 14.67
CA SER A 213 -14.54 19.79 16.06
C SER A 213 -14.71 21.23 16.56
N THR A 214 -14.51 22.23 15.71
CA THR A 214 -14.67 23.65 16.09
C THR A 214 -16.13 24.03 16.38
N ILE A 215 -17.10 23.46 15.66
CA ILE A 215 -18.53 23.65 15.99
C ILE A 215 -18.83 23.08 17.38
N GLY A 216 -18.36 21.86 17.65
CA GLY A 216 -18.51 21.20 18.94
C GLY A 216 -17.94 21.98 20.12
N VAL A 217 -16.90 22.76 19.87
CA VAL A 217 -16.26 23.67 20.82
C VAL A 217 -17.10 24.91 21.07
N SER A 218 -17.61 25.54 20.02
CA SER A 218 -18.27 26.85 20.09
C SER A 218 -19.57 26.87 20.89
N LYS A 219 -20.24 25.72 21.05
CA LYS A 219 -21.56 25.60 21.70
C LYS A 219 -21.54 25.13 23.17
N GLY A 220 -20.34 24.97 23.77
CA GLY A 220 -20.17 24.76 25.22
C GLY A 220 -20.48 23.35 25.72
N VAL A 221 -19.69 22.88 26.71
CA VAL A 221 -19.67 21.53 27.31
C VAL A 221 -18.86 20.46 26.55
N ALA A 222 -18.78 20.49 25.21
CA ALA A 222 -18.01 19.50 24.44
C ALA A 222 -16.62 19.96 23.98
N PHE A 223 -16.15 21.13 24.44
CA PHE A 223 -14.84 21.70 24.07
C PHE A 223 -13.70 20.70 24.30
N THR A 224 -13.62 20.17 25.52
CA THR A 224 -12.57 19.23 25.91
C THR A 224 -12.68 17.94 25.09
N THR A 225 -13.88 17.48 24.78
CA THR A 225 -14.06 16.15 24.14
C THR A 225 -13.91 16.19 22.64
N LEU A 226 -14.48 17.17 21.94
CA LEU A 226 -14.46 17.21 20.48
C LEU A 226 -13.18 17.82 19.91
N MET A 227 -12.43 18.64 20.66
CA MET A 227 -11.11 19.11 20.24
C MET A 227 -9.97 18.20 20.70
N ILE A 228 -10.01 17.67 21.92
CA ILE A 228 -8.90 16.83 22.41
C ILE A 228 -8.93 15.45 21.75
N LEU A 229 -10.08 14.98 21.28
CA LEU A 229 -10.19 13.70 20.60
C LEU A 229 -9.40 13.66 19.26
N PRO A 230 -9.55 14.62 18.34
CA PRO A 230 -8.64 14.77 17.23
C PRO A 230 -7.16 14.91 17.66
N ILE A 231 -6.84 15.72 18.69
CA ILE A 231 -5.45 15.84 19.17
C ILE A 231 -4.90 14.49 19.64
N GLY A 232 -5.64 13.73 20.45
CA GLY A 232 -5.22 12.43 20.98
C GLY A 232 -5.03 11.39 19.86
N LEU A 233 -5.94 11.40 18.89
CA LEU A 233 -5.92 10.50 17.74
C LEU A 233 -4.79 10.84 16.75
N PHE A 234 -4.42 12.12 16.69
CA PHE A 234 -3.31 12.63 15.89
C PHE A 234 -2.06 12.95 16.71
N ALA A 235 -1.95 12.52 17.98
CA ALA A 235 -0.87 12.91 18.88
C ALA A 235 0.51 12.43 18.40
N LEU A 236 0.63 11.15 18.04
CA LEU A 236 1.86 10.60 17.47
C LEU A 236 2.25 11.29 16.15
N PRO A 237 1.31 11.50 15.20
CA PRO A 237 1.57 12.29 13.98
C PRO A 237 2.00 13.73 14.25
N ILE A 238 1.35 14.42 15.20
CA ILE A 238 1.68 15.78 15.61
C ILE A 238 3.10 15.82 16.18
N MET A 239 3.47 14.85 17.02
CA MET A 239 4.82 14.71 17.55
C MET A 239 5.84 14.48 16.43
N GLU A 240 5.58 13.55 15.48
CA GLU A 240 6.47 13.32 14.34
C GLU A 240 6.61 14.55 13.45
N PHE A 241 5.50 15.24 13.15
CA PHE A 241 5.50 16.45 12.35
C PHE A 241 6.31 17.57 13.02
N SER A 242 6.13 17.73 14.33
CA SER A 242 6.90 18.69 15.13
C SER A 242 8.40 18.37 15.10
N LEU A 243 8.77 17.10 15.27
CA LEU A 243 10.15 16.65 15.17
C LEU A 243 10.75 16.87 13.77
N ARG A 244 9.96 16.72 12.69
CA ARG A 244 10.39 16.99 11.32
C ARG A 244 10.60 18.48 11.04
N ILE A 245 9.76 19.35 11.58
CA ILE A 245 9.94 20.80 11.46
C ILE A 245 11.23 21.20 12.17
N VAL A 246 11.42 20.73 13.41
CA VAL A 246 12.63 21.00 14.19
C VAL A 246 13.87 20.44 13.50
N SER A 247 13.81 19.21 12.97
CA SER A 247 14.95 18.62 12.27
C SER A 247 15.30 19.36 10.99
N ARG A 248 14.33 19.86 10.22
CA ARG A 248 14.59 20.71 9.05
C ARG A 248 15.16 22.08 9.40
N ALA A 249 14.77 22.64 10.56
CA ALA A 249 15.30 23.92 11.02
C ALA A 249 16.72 23.81 11.59
N VAL A 250 17.10 22.65 12.13
CA VAL A 250 18.35 22.46 12.89
C VAL A 250 19.39 21.62 12.13
N ALA A 251 19.01 20.70 11.23
CA ALA A 251 19.94 19.79 10.57
C ALA A 251 20.37 20.28 9.18
N THR A 252 21.68 20.24 8.91
CA THR A 252 22.31 20.54 7.61
C THR A 252 22.08 19.46 6.55
N ASN A 253 21.62 18.26 6.96
CA ASN A 253 21.28 17.17 6.05
C ASN A 253 19.87 16.63 6.37
N PRO A 254 18.82 17.03 5.62
CA PRO A 254 17.43 16.82 5.98
C PRO A 254 16.91 15.38 5.80
N GLN A 255 17.79 14.39 5.60
CA GLN A 255 17.42 13.00 5.30
C GLN A 255 17.11 12.13 6.52
N SER A 256 17.27 12.60 7.76
CA SER A 256 16.86 11.82 8.94
C SER A 256 15.34 11.88 9.15
N GLU A 257 14.60 11.22 8.25
CA GLU A 257 13.17 10.97 8.36
C GLU A 257 12.91 10.01 9.54
N VAL A 258 12.90 10.55 10.75
CA VAL A 258 12.48 9.82 11.95
C VAL A 258 10.96 9.69 11.90
N SER A 259 10.46 8.62 11.28
CA SER A 259 9.11 8.15 11.52
C SER A 259 9.18 6.94 12.44
N LEU A 260 8.47 6.98 13.57
CA LEU A 260 8.29 5.86 14.48
C LEU A 260 7.80 4.64 13.71
N TYR A 261 6.91 4.83 12.74
CA TYR A 261 6.49 3.79 11.82
C TYR A 261 7.66 3.18 11.01
N ARG A 262 8.58 3.99 10.44
CA ARG A 262 9.77 3.46 9.75
C ARG A 262 10.70 2.72 10.71
N LYS A 263 10.92 3.24 11.93
CA LYS A 263 11.69 2.55 12.99
C LYS A 263 11.08 1.20 13.38
N LEU A 264 9.75 1.09 13.37
CA LEU A 264 9.05 -0.17 13.63
C LEU A 264 9.27 -1.18 12.50
N LEU A 265 9.25 -0.73 11.23
CA LEU A 265 9.60 -1.57 10.08
C LEU A 265 11.07 -1.99 10.11
N ASP A 266 11.99 -1.06 10.41
CA ASP A 266 13.43 -1.32 10.51
C ASP A 266 13.76 -2.34 11.62
N ARG A 267 12.88 -2.46 12.61
CA ARG A 267 12.93 -3.46 13.68
C ARG A 267 12.22 -4.78 13.35
N GLY A 268 11.76 -4.98 12.11
CA GLY A 268 11.20 -6.25 11.63
C GLY A 268 9.69 -6.39 11.78
N LEU A 269 8.96 -5.34 12.19
CA LEU A 269 7.49 -5.40 12.14
C LEU A 269 7.01 -5.32 10.70
N ASP A 270 6.07 -6.19 10.34
CA ASP A 270 5.35 -6.13 9.08
C ASP A 270 4.41 -4.92 9.04
N HIS A 271 4.28 -4.30 7.85
CA HIS A 271 3.43 -3.12 7.61
C HIS A 271 2.06 -3.14 8.30
N PRO A 272 1.20 -4.17 8.12
CA PRO A 272 -0.12 -4.16 8.74
C PRO A 272 -0.09 -4.26 10.26
N THR A 273 0.95 -4.85 10.84
CA THR A 273 1.13 -4.91 12.31
C THR A 273 1.61 -3.56 12.84
N ALA A 274 2.54 -2.91 12.14
CA ALA A 274 2.98 -1.56 12.48
C ALA A 274 1.85 -0.53 12.39
N VAL A 275 1.03 -0.57 11.33
CA VAL A 275 -0.12 0.33 11.18
C VAL A 275 -1.16 0.10 12.28
N ARG A 276 -1.53 -1.16 12.57
CA ARG A 276 -2.48 -1.47 13.65
C ARG A 276 -1.96 -1.07 15.03
N LEU A 277 -0.66 -1.21 15.27
CA LEU A 277 -0.03 -0.76 16.52
C LEU A 277 -0.14 0.76 16.68
N VAL A 278 0.32 1.52 15.68
CA VAL A 278 0.28 3.00 15.75
C VAL A 278 -1.15 3.50 15.87
N ALA A 279 -2.05 2.98 15.02
CA ALA A 279 -3.45 3.38 15.05
C ALA A 279 -4.14 2.97 16.36
N GLY A 280 -3.82 1.80 16.91
CA GLY A 280 -4.32 1.32 18.20
C GLY A 280 -3.85 2.18 19.38
N ILE A 281 -2.58 2.60 19.38
CA ILE A 281 -2.06 3.54 20.40
C ILE A 281 -2.80 4.88 20.33
N CYS A 282 -2.91 5.46 19.12
CA CYS A 282 -3.66 6.71 18.91
C CYS A 282 -5.13 6.59 19.35
N SER A 283 -5.80 5.49 18.98
CA SER A 283 -7.20 5.26 19.31
C SER A 283 -7.41 5.06 20.80
N SER A 284 -6.50 4.32 21.45
CA SER A 284 -6.51 4.11 22.91
C SER A 284 -6.33 5.44 23.63
N LEU A 285 -5.33 6.23 23.25
CA LEU A 285 -5.08 7.55 23.83
C LEU A 285 -6.30 8.47 23.67
N ALA A 286 -6.87 8.54 22.46
CA ALA A 286 -8.06 9.34 22.19
C ALA A 286 -9.28 8.89 23.03
N LEU A 287 -9.49 7.58 23.15
CA LEU A 287 -10.59 7.02 23.93
C LEU A 287 -10.38 7.25 25.44
N SER A 288 -9.17 7.07 25.95
CA SER A 288 -8.83 7.35 27.35
C SER A 288 -9.07 8.80 27.70
N ILE A 289 -8.64 9.74 26.84
CA ILE A 289 -8.88 11.16 27.05
C ILE A 289 -10.38 11.49 27.02
N ALA A 290 -11.12 10.90 26.08
CA ALA A 290 -12.58 11.08 26.03
C ALA A 290 -13.28 10.56 27.29
N LEU A 291 -12.88 9.40 27.81
CA LEU A 291 -13.50 8.81 29.01
C LEU A 291 -13.13 9.54 30.31
N LEU A 292 -11.91 10.06 30.41
CA LEU A 292 -11.48 10.89 31.56
C LEU A 292 -12.31 12.17 31.69
N GLN A 293 -12.90 12.66 30.60
CA GLN A 293 -13.70 13.88 30.62
C GLN A 293 -15.16 13.67 31.01
N VAL A 294 -15.65 12.42 31.02
CA VAL A 294 -17.02 12.07 31.42
C VAL A 294 -17.03 11.52 32.86
N ASP A 295 -15.97 11.78 33.65
CA ASP A 295 -15.78 11.29 35.03
C ASP A 295 -15.85 9.75 35.18
N LEU A 296 -15.62 9.02 34.09
CA LEU A 296 -15.62 7.55 34.05
C LEU A 296 -14.20 7.00 34.21
N TYR A 297 -13.57 7.29 35.35
CA TYR A 297 -12.17 6.96 35.62
C TYR A 297 -11.86 5.45 35.59
N VAL A 298 -12.74 4.62 36.17
CA VAL A 298 -12.55 3.15 36.23
C VAL A 298 -12.73 2.51 34.84
N PRO A 299 -13.78 2.85 34.05
CA PRO A 299 -13.88 2.43 32.65
C PRO A 299 -12.73 2.95 31.78
N ALA A 300 -12.25 4.18 32.00
CA ALA A 300 -11.12 4.75 31.26
C ALA A 300 -9.84 3.94 31.46
N ALA A 301 -9.52 3.59 32.71
CA ALA A 301 -8.36 2.76 33.03
C ALA A 301 -8.48 1.34 32.47
N ALA A 302 -9.66 0.71 32.60
CA ALA A 302 -9.89 -0.65 32.10
C ALA A 302 -9.81 -0.73 30.57
N THR A 303 -10.37 0.25 29.85
CA THR A 303 -10.33 0.31 28.38
C THR A 303 -8.96 0.65 27.83
N ALA A 304 -8.22 1.57 28.48
CA ALA A 304 -6.83 1.88 28.13
C ALA A 304 -5.92 0.65 28.25
N THR A 305 -6.08 -0.08 29.36
CA THR A 305 -5.31 -1.30 29.65
C THR A 305 -5.68 -2.43 28.68
N GLY A 306 -6.99 -2.62 28.41
CA GLY A 306 -7.47 -3.60 27.44
C GLY A 306 -6.96 -3.32 26.02
N ALA A 307 -7.03 -2.08 25.54
CA ALA A 307 -6.52 -1.69 24.24
C ALA A 307 -4.99 -1.82 24.15
N PHE A 308 -4.26 -1.48 25.21
CA PHE A 308 -2.81 -1.72 25.28
C PHE A 308 -2.48 -3.22 25.18
N VAL A 309 -3.20 -4.07 25.91
CA VAL A 309 -3.01 -5.53 25.84
C VAL A 309 -3.35 -6.09 24.46
N LEU A 310 -4.40 -5.59 23.81
CA LEU A 310 -4.89 -6.13 22.54
C LEU A 310 -4.07 -5.67 21.33
N PHE A 311 -3.60 -4.40 21.34
CA PHE A 311 -2.91 -3.80 20.19
C PHE A 311 -1.39 -3.68 20.38
N VAL A 312 -0.91 -3.47 21.62
CA VAL A 312 0.52 -3.22 21.89
C VAL A 312 1.25 -4.50 22.27
N LEU A 313 0.68 -5.34 23.14
CA LEU A 313 1.33 -6.56 23.62
C LEU A 313 1.75 -7.55 22.50
N PRO A 314 0.94 -7.81 21.46
CA PRO A 314 1.34 -8.73 20.38
C PRO A 314 2.51 -8.17 19.55
N ALA A 315 2.53 -6.85 19.34
CA ALA A 315 3.62 -6.19 18.62
C ALA A 315 4.89 -6.12 19.48
N LEU A 316 4.76 -5.88 20.78
CA LEU A 316 5.86 -5.86 21.74
C LEU A 316 6.50 -7.25 21.86
N ARG A 317 5.70 -8.32 21.92
CA ARG A 317 6.18 -9.72 21.90
C ARG A 317 6.98 -10.03 20.62
N LYS A 318 6.55 -9.50 19.47
CA LYS A 318 7.24 -9.67 18.20
C LYS A 318 8.54 -8.85 18.13
N LEU A 319 8.58 -7.68 18.76
CA LEU A 319 9.75 -6.80 18.87
C LEU A 319 10.80 -7.31 19.87
N LEU A 320 10.36 -7.93 20.96
CA LEU A 320 11.19 -8.48 22.02
C LEU A 320 11.59 -9.94 21.77
N ALA A 321 11.00 -10.58 20.75
CA ALA A 321 11.45 -11.90 20.30
C ALA A 321 12.92 -11.80 19.85
N PRO A 322 13.80 -12.72 20.25
CA PRO A 322 15.21 -12.69 19.91
C PRO A 322 15.37 -12.66 18.38
N ALA A 323 16.04 -11.60 17.91
CA ALA A 323 16.09 -11.25 16.51
C ALA A 323 17.08 -12.15 15.76
N ASN A 324 16.58 -13.08 14.95
CA ASN A 324 17.39 -13.82 13.99
C ASN A 324 17.56 -12.96 12.73
N ARG A 325 18.38 -11.89 12.83
CA ARG A 325 18.41 -10.77 11.86
C ARG A 325 18.96 -11.10 10.47
N GLU A 326 19.63 -12.24 10.28
CA GLU A 326 20.05 -12.68 8.95
C GLU A 326 18.91 -13.37 8.17
N SER A 327 17.96 -13.98 8.87
CA SER A 327 16.85 -14.74 8.28
C SER A 327 15.75 -13.86 7.65
N GLU A 328 15.62 -12.58 8.04
CA GLU A 328 14.51 -11.72 7.58
C GLU A 328 14.81 -10.95 6.29
N ARG A 329 16.08 -10.67 5.99
CA ARG A 329 16.47 -9.95 4.75
C ARG A 329 16.48 -10.87 3.54
N ASN A 330 16.88 -12.13 3.71
CA ASN A 330 16.95 -13.13 2.64
C ASN A 330 16.30 -14.44 3.10
N PRO A 331 14.96 -14.57 3.05
CA PRO A 331 14.29 -15.84 3.26
C PRO A 331 14.94 -16.93 2.43
N SER A 332 15.26 -18.07 3.03
CA SER A 332 15.87 -19.19 2.31
C SER A 332 15.01 -20.44 2.45
N LEU A 333 14.99 -21.26 1.40
CA LEU A 333 14.28 -22.54 1.42
C LEU A 333 15.06 -23.59 0.63
N TRP A 334 15.62 -24.58 1.32
CA TRP A 334 16.39 -25.67 0.71
C TRP A 334 17.56 -25.18 -0.15
N GLY A 335 18.37 -24.28 0.42
CA GLY A 335 19.60 -23.77 -0.21
C GLY A 335 19.42 -22.73 -1.31
N ILE A 336 18.19 -22.27 -1.60
CA ILE A 336 17.96 -21.07 -2.43
C ILE A 336 17.71 -19.87 -1.53
N ARG A 337 18.39 -18.76 -1.79
CA ARG A 337 18.05 -17.45 -1.21
C ARG A 337 16.92 -16.83 -2.00
N ILE A 338 16.00 -16.15 -1.34
CA ILE A 338 14.92 -15.42 -1.97
C ILE A 338 15.06 -13.96 -1.57
N ASP A 339 15.13 -13.07 -2.54
CA ASP A 339 15.25 -11.65 -2.30
C ASP A 339 13.91 -11.09 -1.83
N ASN A 340 13.87 -10.59 -0.59
CA ASN A 340 12.69 -9.99 0.01
C ASN A 340 12.53 -8.53 -0.43
N VAL A 341 12.22 -8.32 -1.71
CA VAL A 341 12.18 -6.99 -2.33
C VAL A 341 10.83 -6.67 -2.98
N SER A 342 10.53 -5.38 -3.13
CA SER A 342 9.39 -4.92 -3.92
C SER A 342 9.68 -4.99 -5.42
N LEU A 343 8.61 -5.06 -6.23
CA LEU A 343 8.70 -5.00 -7.70
C LEU A 343 9.47 -3.77 -8.19
N ASN A 344 9.19 -2.60 -7.62
CA ASN A 344 9.84 -1.35 -8.02
C ASN A 344 11.34 -1.35 -7.70
N PHE A 345 11.72 -1.94 -6.56
CA PHE A 345 13.13 -2.11 -6.21
C PHE A 345 13.84 -3.04 -7.20
N ALA A 346 13.23 -4.19 -7.52
CA ALA A 346 13.77 -5.13 -8.50
C ALA A 346 13.98 -4.47 -9.87
N VAL A 347 12.99 -3.73 -10.37
CA VAL A 347 13.09 -2.97 -11.64
C VAL A 347 14.18 -1.90 -11.58
N SER A 348 14.28 -1.16 -10.47
CA SER A 348 15.31 -0.14 -10.28
C SER A 348 16.73 -0.74 -10.23
N LYS A 349 16.87 -1.93 -9.63
CA LYS A 349 18.12 -2.69 -9.60
C LYS A 349 18.56 -3.08 -11.02
N VAL A 350 17.63 -3.57 -11.85
CA VAL A 350 17.88 -3.87 -13.26
C VAL A 350 18.29 -2.63 -14.04
N LYS A 351 17.60 -1.49 -13.83
CA LYS A 351 17.98 -0.21 -14.44
C LYS A 351 19.42 0.19 -14.08
N SER A 352 19.78 0.06 -12.81
CA SER A 352 21.15 0.33 -12.34
C SER A 352 22.18 -0.58 -13.00
N TRP A 353 21.88 -1.89 -13.10
CA TRP A 353 22.76 -2.85 -13.75
C TRP A 353 23.00 -2.56 -15.23
N ILE A 354 21.96 -2.16 -15.97
CA ILE A 354 22.11 -1.82 -17.39
C ILE A 354 22.85 -0.49 -17.57
N ALA A 355 22.60 0.50 -16.71
CA ALA A 355 23.19 1.83 -16.85
C ALA A 355 24.66 1.91 -16.38
N TYR A 356 25.01 1.23 -15.28
CA TYR A 356 26.31 1.39 -14.61
C TYR A 356 27.10 0.09 -14.49
N GLY A 357 26.50 -1.06 -14.84
CA GLY A 357 27.17 -2.35 -14.79
C GLY A 357 28.17 -2.53 -15.93
N ASN A 358 29.01 -3.56 -15.80
CA ASN A 358 30.00 -3.95 -16.80
C ASN A 358 30.09 -5.48 -16.99
N ARG A 359 29.19 -6.24 -16.37
CA ARG A 359 29.14 -7.71 -16.43
C ARG A 359 27.74 -8.22 -16.72
N GLY A 360 27.62 -9.51 -17.00
CA GLY A 360 26.33 -10.18 -17.05
C GLY A 360 25.70 -10.33 -15.66
N TYR A 361 24.38 -10.19 -15.59
CA TYR A 361 23.57 -10.39 -14.38
C TYR A 361 22.50 -11.44 -14.60
N VAL A 362 22.23 -12.24 -13.57
CA VAL A 362 21.27 -13.36 -13.65
C VAL A 362 20.07 -13.12 -12.73
N ILE A 363 18.87 -13.25 -13.29
CA ILE A 363 17.61 -13.20 -12.57
C ILE A 363 16.90 -14.54 -12.67
N ILE A 364 16.47 -15.07 -11.53
CA ILE A 364 15.69 -16.31 -11.45
C ILE A 364 14.39 -16.03 -10.73
N THR A 365 13.30 -16.58 -11.25
CA THR A 365 11.97 -16.51 -10.62
C THR A 365 11.51 -17.90 -10.17
N PRO A 366 12.02 -18.43 -9.03
CA PRO A 366 11.64 -19.76 -8.59
C PRO A 366 10.17 -19.79 -8.17
N ASP A 367 9.46 -20.83 -8.61
CA ASP A 367 8.18 -21.25 -8.02
C ASP A 367 8.38 -22.41 -7.01
N ALA A 368 7.29 -22.96 -6.49
CA ALA A 368 7.35 -24.08 -5.54
C ALA A 368 8.08 -25.31 -6.11
N LEU A 369 7.90 -25.63 -7.40
CA LEU A 369 8.52 -26.80 -8.03
C LEU A 369 9.99 -26.56 -8.35
N ALA A 370 10.33 -25.35 -8.80
CA ALA A 370 11.71 -24.93 -8.98
C ALA A 370 12.46 -24.95 -7.65
N THR A 371 11.82 -24.52 -6.56
CA THR A 371 12.38 -24.61 -5.21
C THR A 371 12.55 -26.07 -4.76
N LEU A 372 11.56 -26.94 -4.99
CA LEU A 372 11.68 -28.37 -4.70
C LEU A 372 12.86 -29.02 -5.44
N ARG A 373 13.11 -28.60 -6.68
CA ARG A 373 14.19 -29.12 -7.52
C ARG A 373 15.57 -28.91 -6.91
N THR A 374 15.78 -27.86 -6.12
CA THR A 374 17.08 -27.64 -5.47
C THR A 374 17.47 -28.83 -4.58
N ARG A 375 16.51 -29.59 -4.05
CA ARG A 375 16.80 -30.74 -3.19
C ARG A 375 17.55 -31.86 -3.89
N TYR A 376 17.27 -32.11 -5.17
CA TYR A 376 17.85 -33.23 -5.92
C TYR A 376 18.72 -32.81 -7.11
N ASP A 377 18.68 -31.54 -7.52
CA ASP A 377 19.49 -30.99 -8.61
C ASP A 377 20.52 -30.00 -8.06
N ARG A 378 21.75 -30.48 -7.81
CA ARG A 378 22.85 -29.68 -7.27
C ARG A 378 23.25 -28.54 -8.22
N ARG A 379 23.26 -28.79 -9.53
CA ARG A 379 23.67 -27.79 -10.53
C ARG A 379 22.69 -26.61 -10.53
N TYR A 380 21.39 -26.90 -10.53
CA TYR A 380 20.37 -25.85 -10.41
C TYR A 380 20.49 -25.07 -9.09
N ARG A 381 20.73 -25.76 -7.97
CA ARG A 381 20.92 -25.13 -6.65
C ARG A 381 22.10 -24.15 -6.65
N GLU A 382 23.23 -24.52 -7.25
CA GLU A 382 24.42 -23.65 -7.35
C GLU A 382 24.14 -22.42 -8.23
N VAL A 383 23.47 -22.59 -9.37
CA VAL A 383 23.04 -21.44 -10.19
C VAL A 383 22.11 -20.52 -9.41
N ALA A 384 21.14 -21.09 -8.70
CA ALA A 384 20.18 -20.31 -7.93
C ALA A 384 20.79 -19.59 -6.73
N ARG A 385 21.81 -20.17 -6.08
CA ARG A 385 22.54 -19.54 -4.97
C ARG A 385 23.35 -18.34 -5.42
N GLU A 386 23.90 -18.37 -6.63
CA GLU A 386 24.78 -17.32 -7.15
C GLU A 386 24.06 -16.25 -7.98
N ALA A 387 22.80 -16.45 -8.35
CA ALA A 387 22.03 -15.49 -9.13
C ALA A 387 21.92 -14.12 -8.45
N ASP A 388 22.09 -13.03 -9.21
CA ASP A 388 22.14 -11.65 -8.68
C ASP A 388 20.79 -11.14 -8.13
N LEU A 389 19.70 -11.77 -8.54
CA LEU A 389 18.35 -11.54 -8.02
C LEU A 389 17.47 -12.79 -8.16
N VAL A 390 16.87 -13.22 -7.05
CA VAL A 390 15.98 -14.37 -6.95
C VAL A 390 14.59 -13.91 -6.49
N LEU A 391 13.67 -13.81 -7.43
CA LEU A 391 12.35 -13.21 -7.22
C LEU A 391 11.28 -14.28 -6.95
N PRO A 392 10.55 -14.23 -5.83
CA PRO A 392 9.60 -15.28 -5.50
C PRO A 392 8.39 -15.29 -6.44
N ASP A 393 8.25 -16.36 -7.23
CA ASP A 393 7.11 -16.64 -8.09
C ASP A 393 6.21 -17.72 -7.48
N GLY A 394 4.94 -17.74 -7.90
CA GLY A 394 3.97 -18.76 -7.54
C GLY A 394 3.41 -18.61 -6.13
N MET A 395 2.15 -19.03 -5.95
CA MET A 395 1.52 -18.92 -4.63
C MET A 395 2.05 -19.92 -3.61
N GLY A 396 2.42 -21.12 -4.05
CA GLY A 396 2.92 -22.17 -3.16
C GLY A 396 4.18 -21.78 -2.41
N LEU A 397 5.14 -21.12 -3.07
CA LEU A 397 6.38 -20.68 -2.44
C LEU A 397 6.14 -19.60 -1.37
N ILE A 398 5.32 -18.59 -1.69
CA ILE A 398 4.97 -17.52 -0.75
C ILE A 398 4.25 -18.09 0.49
N GLN A 399 3.32 -19.02 0.27
CA GLN A 399 2.59 -19.67 1.37
C GLN A 399 3.53 -20.52 2.23
N ALA A 400 4.47 -21.25 1.63
CA ALA A 400 5.47 -22.02 2.35
C ALA A 400 6.38 -21.13 3.21
N LEU A 401 6.93 -20.06 2.63
CA LEU A 401 7.76 -19.09 3.35
C LEU A 401 7.01 -18.45 4.52
N LYS A 402 5.76 -18.04 4.30
CA LYS A 402 4.88 -17.53 5.35
C LYS A 402 4.62 -18.56 6.45
N PHE A 403 4.37 -19.82 6.07
CA PHE A 403 4.12 -20.92 7.01
C PHE A 403 5.36 -21.27 7.83
N LEU A 404 6.55 -21.17 7.23
CA LEU A 404 7.83 -21.39 7.89
C LEU A 404 8.27 -20.22 8.78
N GLY A 405 7.61 -19.05 8.70
CA GLY A 405 7.91 -17.88 9.53
C GLY A 405 8.84 -16.85 8.89
N SER A 406 9.16 -17.00 7.61
CA SER A 406 10.03 -16.08 6.84
C SER A 406 9.26 -15.46 5.67
N PRO A 407 8.20 -14.67 5.91
CA PRO A 407 7.37 -14.14 4.85
C PRO A 407 8.14 -13.17 3.94
N VAL A 408 7.85 -13.21 2.64
CA VAL A 408 8.32 -12.20 1.68
C VAL A 408 7.30 -11.08 1.52
N GLN A 409 7.79 -9.87 1.25
CA GLN A 409 7.02 -8.64 1.12
C GLN A 409 6.01 -8.71 -0.03
N GLN A 410 6.44 -9.24 -1.17
CA GLN A 410 5.65 -9.23 -2.40
C GLN A 410 5.92 -10.48 -3.24
N ARG A 411 4.86 -11.08 -3.78
CA ARG A 411 4.97 -12.06 -4.88
C ARG A 411 5.28 -11.29 -6.17
N ILE A 412 6.32 -11.70 -6.90
CA ILE A 412 6.71 -11.08 -8.17
C ILE A 412 6.67 -12.16 -9.26
N PRO A 413 5.53 -12.31 -9.98
CA PRO A 413 5.41 -13.31 -11.04
C PRO A 413 6.36 -13.01 -12.21
N GLY A 414 6.99 -14.04 -12.78
CA GLY A 414 7.93 -13.86 -13.89
C GLY A 414 7.30 -13.16 -15.10
N VAL A 415 6.06 -13.51 -15.45
CA VAL A 415 5.30 -12.86 -16.54
C VAL A 415 5.12 -11.36 -16.29
N GLU A 416 4.79 -10.96 -15.06
CA GLU A 416 4.61 -9.54 -14.72
C GLU A 416 5.94 -8.79 -14.74
N PHE A 417 7.01 -9.42 -14.25
CA PHE A 417 8.32 -8.81 -14.25
C PHE A 417 8.85 -8.61 -15.68
N VAL A 418 8.65 -9.58 -16.58
CA VAL A 418 8.94 -9.43 -18.02
C VAL A 418 8.19 -8.24 -18.62
N GLU A 419 6.88 -8.10 -18.34
CA GLU A 419 6.13 -6.95 -18.83
C GLU A 419 6.69 -5.61 -18.33
N GLN A 420 7.13 -5.52 -17.07
CA GLN A 420 7.77 -4.31 -16.54
C GLN A 420 9.12 -4.02 -17.20
N LEU A 421 9.94 -5.06 -17.44
CA LEU A 421 11.22 -4.92 -18.12
C LEU A 421 11.04 -4.44 -19.56
N CYS A 422 10.07 -4.98 -20.30
CA CYS A 422 9.73 -4.55 -21.66
C CYS A 422 9.15 -3.12 -21.71
N ARG A 423 8.34 -2.74 -20.72
CA ARG A 423 7.86 -1.37 -20.59
C ARG A 423 9.00 -0.39 -20.37
N LEU A 424 9.94 -0.75 -19.48
CA LEU A 424 11.11 0.08 -19.20
C LEU A 424 12.06 0.15 -20.40
N SER A 425 12.25 -0.97 -21.11
CA SER A 425 13.09 -1.01 -22.31
C SER A 425 12.51 -0.16 -23.44
N ALA A 426 11.19 -0.02 -23.55
CA ALA A 426 10.56 0.90 -24.50
C ALA A 426 10.88 2.37 -24.22
N SER A 427 10.90 2.78 -22.93
CA SER A 427 11.26 4.16 -22.57
C SER A 427 12.75 4.46 -22.74
N GLU A 428 13.62 3.48 -22.44
CA GLU A 428 15.08 3.67 -22.42
C GLU A 428 15.75 3.17 -23.73
N ARG A 429 14.96 2.66 -24.67
CA ARG A 429 15.39 2.04 -25.95
C ARG A 429 16.41 0.91 -25.78
N TRP A 430 16.27 0.09 -24.74
CA TRP A 430 17.14 -1.05 -24.52
C TRP A 430 16.76 -2.23 -25.43
N PRO A 431 17.69 -2.80 -26.21
CA PRO A 431 17.41 -3.98 -27.03
C PRO A 431 17.11 -5.23 -26.18
N VAL A 432 15.98 -5.87 -26.47
CA VAL A 432 15.50 -7.08 -25.77
C VAL A 432 15.53 -8.29 -26.71
N TYR A 433 16.14 -9.39 -26.26
CA TYR A 433 16.22 -10.65 -27.02
C TYR A 433 15.35 -11.73 -26.38
N PHE A 434 14.62 -12.48 -27.22
CA PHE A 434 13.69 -13.53 -26.80
C PHE A 434 14.19 -14.90 -27.26
N LEU A 435 14.71 -15.72 -26.34
CA LEU A 435 15.25 -17.04 -26.62
C LEU A 435 14.41 -18.13 -25.93
N GLY A 436 13.75 -19.01 -26.68
CA GLY A 436 13.11 -20.19 -26.10
C GLY A 436 11.76 -20.54 -26.70
N ALA A 437 11.02 -21.40 -25.98
CA ALA A 437 9.75 -21.97 -26.41
C ALA A 437 9.82 -22.72 -27.76
N LYS A 438 8.67 -23.16 -28.27
CA LYS A 438 8.57 -23.73 -29.62
C LYS A 438 8.73 -22.65 -30.68
N GLU A 439 9.04 -23.08 -31.89
CA GLU A 439 9.10 -22.22 -33.06
C GLU A 439 7.87 -21.31 -33.17
N GLY A 440 8.11 -20.03 -33.49
CA GLY A 440 7.09 -18.98 -33.59
C GLY A 440 6.62 -18.38 -32.26
N ILE A 441 6.79 -19.03 -31.10
CA ILE A 441 6.23 -18.54 -29.83
C ILE A 441 6.99 -17.33 -29.28
N ALA A 442 8.32 -17.39 -29.26
CA ALA A 442 9.16 -16.27 -28.82
C ALA A 442 8.93 -15.03 -29.70
N LYS A 443 8.81 -15.24 -31.02
CA LYS A 443 8.50 -14.19 -32.00
C LYS A 443 7.13 -13.55 -31.74
N ALA A 444 6.08 -14.35 -31.60
CA ALA A 444 4.74 -13.85 -31.29
C ALA A 444 4.67 -13.10 -29.94
N ALA A 445 5.44 -13.54 -28.94
CA ALA A 445 5.54 -12.83 -27.66
C ALA A 445 6.23 -11.47 -27.82
N ALA A 446 7.33 -11.40 -28.59
CA ALA A 446 8.04 -10.16 -28.87
C ALA A 446 7.16 -9.16 -29.64
N GLU A 447 6.43 -9.61 -30.67
CA GLU A 447 5.51 -8.78 -31.47
C GLU A 447 4.40 -8.19 -30.61
N LYS A 448 3.72 -9.00 -29.78
CA LYS A 448 2.67 -8.51 -28.88
C LYS A 448 3.17 -7.51 -27.84
N LEU A 449 4.38 -7.72 -27.33
CA LEU A 449 4.98 -6.78 -26.39
C LEU A 449 5.42 -5.48 -27.06
N ALA A 450 5.89 -5.55 -28.31
CA ALA A 450 6.23 -4.37 -29.10
C ALA A 450 4.97 -3.53 -29.44
N GLU A 451 3.86 -4.19 -29.77
CA GLU A 451 2.56 -3.55 -29.98
C GLU A 451 2.05 -2.89 -28.69
N LYS A 452 2.16 -3.59 -27.55
CA LYS A 452 1.74 -3.07 -26.24
C LYS A 452 2.61 -1.91 -25.74
N TYR A 453 3.90 -1.89 -26.08
CA TYR A 453 4.87 -0.90 -25.62
C TYR A 453 5.61 -0.24 -26.80
N PRO A 454 5.00 0.78 -27.44
CA PRO A 454 5.62 1.52 -28.53
C PRO A 454 6.99 2.07 -28.14
N GLY A 455 8.02 1.79 -28.96
CA GLY A 455 9.40 2.17 -28.70
C GLY A 455 10.30 1.03 -28.18
N MET A 456 9.73 -0.15 -27.88
CA MET A 456 10.53 -1.33 -27.54
C MET A 456 11.39 -1.78 -28.73
N VAL A 457 12.69 -1.96 -28.49
CA VAL A 457 13.63 -2.48 -29.49
C VAL A 457 13.74 -3.99 -29.31
N VAL A 458 13.30 -4.76 -30.31
CA VAL A 458 13.49 -6.22 -30.35
C VAL A 458 14.84 -6.50 -30.99
N ALA A 459 15.81 -6.97 -30.20
CA ALA A 459 17.15 -7.31 -30.66
C ALA A 459 17.16 -8.56 -31.53
N GLY A 460 16.27 -9.52 -31.23
CA GLY A 460 16.12 -10.76 -31.98
C GLY A 460 15.25 -11.77 -31.24
N THR A 461 14.92 -12.85 -31.94
CA THR A 461 14.09 -13.95 -31.43
C THR A 461 14.63 -15.29 -31.92
N HIS A 462 14.74 -16.29 -31.05
CA HIS A 462 15.16 -17.64 -31.43
C HIS A 462 14.37 -18.70 -30.65
N HIS A 463 14.06 -19.84 -31.27
CA HIS A 463 13.37 -20.95 -30.59
C HIS A 463 14.29 -21.68 -29.60
N GLY A 464 13.70 -22.45 -28.67
CA GLY A 464 14.46 -23.15 -27.62
C GLY A 464 15.05 -24.50 -28.00
N TYR A 465 14.94 -24.89 -29.27
CA TYR A 465 15.31 -26.23 -29.77
C TYR A 465 16.54 -26.16 -30.68
N PHE A 466 17.69 -25.79 -30.10
CA PHE A 466 18.98 -25.76 -30.79
C PHE A 466 19.90 -26.84 -30.23
N ARG A 467 20.87 -27.28 -31.04
CA ARG A 467 21.90 -28.23 -30.65
C ARG A 467 23.03 -27.52 -29.90
N LYS A 468 23.80 -28.27 -29.13
CA LYS A 468 24.88 -27.71 -28.31
C LYS A 468 25.97 -27.06 -29.17
N GLU A 469 26.18 -27.55 -30.38
CA GLU A 469 27.16 -27.02 -31.34
C GLU A 469 26.75 -25.64 -31.89
N GLU A 470 25.45 -25.33 -31.87
CA GLU A 470 24.89 -24.04 -32.31
C GLU A 470 24.93 -22.98 -31.20
N GLU A 471 25.19 -23.38 -29.95
CA GLU A 471 25.13 -22.54 -28.76
C GLU A 471 26.10 -21.35 -28.81
N GLU A 472 27.33 -21.57 -29.31
CA GLU A 472 28.32 -20.50 -29.47
C GLU A 472 27.92 -19.50 -30.55
N ALA A 473 27.38 -19.98 -31.68
CA ALA A 473 26.90 -19.12 -32.76
C ALA A 473 25.72 -18.26 -32.27
N LEU A 474 24.79 -18.86 -31.52
CA LEU A 474 23.67 -18.16 -30.91
C LEU A 474 24.12 -17.10 -29.90
N CYS A 475 25.13 -17.39 -29.07
CA CYS A 475 25.68 -16.39 -28.14
C CYS A 475 26.36 -15.23 -28.86
N ARG A 476 27.00 -15.48 -30.01
CA ARG A 476 27.54 -14.43 -30.88
C ARG A 476 26.43 -13.55 -31.44
N GLU A 477 25.39 -14.15 -32.01
CA GLU A 477 24.21 -13.45 -32.53
C GLU A 477 23.58 -12.53 -31.47
N ILE A 478 23.30 -13.05 -30.28
CA ILE A 478 22.69 -12.29 -29.18
C ILE A 478 23.55 -11.08 -28.80
N ARG A 479 24.87 -11.25 -28.77
CA ARG A 479 25.82 -10.18 -28.41
C ARG A 479 25.94 -9.14 -29.52
N GLU A 480 26.04 -9.56 -30.78
CA GLU A 480 26.13 -8.67 -31.95
C GLU A 480 24.85 -7.86 -32.15
N ALA A 481 23.70 -8.40 -31.75
CA ALA A 481 22.42 -7.68 -31.72
C ALA A 481 22.37 -6.56 -30.65
N GLY A 482 23.41 -6.37 -29.84
CA GLY A 482 23.46 -5.33 -28.81
C GLY A 482 22.51 -5.55 -27.63
N THR A 483 22.15 -6.82 -27.38
CA THR A 483 21.16 -7.21 -26.36
C THR A 483 21.53 -6.70 -24.97
N ARG A 484 20.59 -5.99 -24.33
CA ARG A 484 20.71 -5.55 -22.92
C ARG A 484 19.87 -6.38 -21.97
N ILE A 485 18.74 -6.90 -22.45
CA ILE A 485 17.86 -7.80 -21.69
C ILE A 485 17.70 -9.09 -22.49
N LEU A 486 18.09 -10.22 -21.91
CA LEU A 486 17.93 -11.54 -22.51
C LEU A 486 16.88 -12.34 -21.72
N LEU A 487 15.77 -12.68 -22.39
CA LEU A 487 14.70 -13.49 -21.81
C LEU A 487 14.82 -14.93 -22.31
N VAL A 488 15.00 -15.89 -21.39
CA VAL A 488 15.29 -17.30 -21.71
C VAL A 488 14.17 -18.22 -21.25
N GLY A 489 13.42 -18.79 -22.21
CA GLY A 489 12.28 -19.69 -22.02
C GLY A 489 12.58 -21.14 -22.39
N LEU A 490 13.68 -21.71 -21.90
CA LEU A 490 14.07 -23.12 -22.14
C LEU A 490 13.45 -24.09 -21.11
N GLY A 491 12.83 -23.54 -20.06
CA GLY A 491 12.29 -24.31 -18.95
C GLY A 491 13.33 -24.60 -17.87
N VAL A 492 12.86 -24.77 -16.64
CA VAL A 492 13.71 -25.05 -15.47
C VAL A 492 14.16 -26.52 -15.50
N PRO A 493 15.47 -26.82 -15.40
CA PRO A 493 16.59 -25.93 -15.05
C PRO A 493 17.43 -25.46 -16.25
N GLN A 494 17.07 -25.84 -17.48
CA GLN A 494 17.93 -25.61 -18.66
C GLN A 494 18.14 -24.14 -18.95
N GLN A 495 17.15 -23.28 -18.69
CA GLN A 495 17.29 -21.83 -18.85
C GLN A 495 18.32 -21.25 -17.88
N GLU A 496 18.31 -21.65 -16.61
CA GLU A 496 19.30 -21.19 -15.62
C GLU A 496 20.69 -21.71 -15.94
N LEU A 497 20.79 -22.99 -16.31
CA LEU A 497 22.07 -23.59 -16.68
C LEU A 497 22.64 -22.98 -17.96
N PHE A 498 21.82 -22.70 -18.98
CA PHE A 498 22.24 -22.01 -20.21
C PHE A 498 22.78 -20.62 -19.90
N ILE A 499 22.03 -19.83 -19.12
CA ILE A 499 22.45 -18.47 -18.73
C ILE A 499 23.79 -18.55 -18.00
N ARG A 500 23.91 -19.44 -17.01
CA ARG A 500 25.15 -19.54 -16.22
C ARG A 500 26.37 -19.88 -17.08
N ARG A 501 26.24 -20.87 -17.98
CA ARG A 501 27.33 -21.35 -18.82
C ARG A 501 27.82 -20.29 -19.82
N ASN A 502 26.91 -19.44 -20.31
CA ASN A 502 27.21 -18.48 -21.37
C ASN A 502 27.30 -17.02 -20.90
N LEU A 503 27.13 -16.74 -19.60
CA LEU A 503 27.04 -15.36 -19.09
C LEU A 503 28.28 -14.53 -19.45
N SER A 504 29.47 -15.12 -19.36
CA SER A 504 30.73 -14.47 -19.75
C SER A 504 30.78 -14.16 -21.24
N SER A 505 30.31 -15.09 -22.09
CA SER A 505 30.26 -14.93 -23.54
C SER A 505 29.23 -13.91 -24.00
N LEU A 506 28.12 -13.74 -23.27
CA LEU A 506 27.05 -12.80 -23.60
C LEU A 506 27.40 -11.33 -23.28
N GLY A 507 28.40 -11.09 -22.43
CA GLY A 507 28.84 -9.74 -22.06
C GLY A 507 27.91 -9.02 -21.08
N HIS A 508 27.71 -7.71 -21.29
CA HIS A 508 26.92 -6.86 -20.39
C HIS A 508 25.42 -6.95 -20.69
N VAL A 509 24.81 -8.04 -20.19
CA VAL A 509 23.39 -8.36 -20.34
C VAL A 509 22.73 -8.67 -18.99
N VAL A 510 21.45 -8.32 -18.84
CA VAL A 510 20.60 -8.83 -17.76
C VAL A 510 19.80 -10.01 -18.32
N ALA A 511 20.17 -11.22 -17.90
CA ALA A 511 19.57 -12.47 -18.36
C ALA A 511 18.57 -13.02 -17.33
N MET A 512 17.36 -13.34 -17.79
CA MET A 512 16.27 -13.81 -16.95
C MET A 512 15.69 -15.12 -17.49
N GLY A 513 15.61 -16.13 -16.62
CA GLY A 513 14.82 -17.32 -16.91
C GLY A 513 13.32 -17.02 -16.82
N VAL A 514 12.56 -17.24 -17.90
CA VAL A 514 11.13 -16.88 -17.96
C VAL A 514 10.20 -18.08 -18.09
N GLY A 515 10.73 -19.29 -18.29
CA GLY A 515 9.95 -20.53 -18.39
C GLY A 515 8.83 -20.43 -19.44
N GLY A 516 7.63 -20.91 -19.08
CA GLY A 516 6.43 -20.85 -19.93
C GLY A 516 5.79 -19.46 -20.03
N SER A 517 6.46 -18.38 -19.65
CA SER A 517 5.91 -17.02 -19.76
C SER A 517 5.65 -16.64 -21.21
N PHE A 518 6.46 -17.12 -22.16
CA PHE A 518 6.24 -16.86 -23.59
C PHE A 518 4.93 -17.45 -24.12
N ASP A 519 4.49 -18.61 -23.63
CA ASP A 519 3.17 -19.15 -24.02
C ASP A 519 2.01 -18.24 -23.56
N VAL A 520 2.16 -17.56 -22.42
CA VAL A 520 1.16 -16.60 -21.92
C VAL A 520 1.24 -15.28 -22.69
N LEU A 521 2.45 -14.75 -22.89
CA LEU A 521 2.69 -13.47 -23.57
C LEU A 521 2.34 -13.52 -25.06
N SER A 522 2.61 -14.65 -25.73
CA SER A 522 2.17 -14.91 -27.11
C SER A 522 0.66 -15.10 -27.23
N GLY A 523 -0.08 -15.21 -26.11
CA GLY A 523 -1.52 -15.46 -26.06
C GLY A 523 -1.93 -16.89 -26.40
N ARG A 524 -0.97 -17.82 -26.52
CA ARG A 524 -1.25 -19.25 -26.72
C ARG A 524 -1.96 -19.87 -25.50
N LEU A 525 -1.52 -19.50 -24.30
CA LEU A 525 -2.15 -19.89 -23.04
C LEU A 525 -2.86 -18.69 -22.42
N ARG A 526 -4.07 -18.92 -21.92
CA ARG A 526 -4.78 -17.88 -21.17
C ARG A 526 -4.24 -17.84 -19.75
N ARG A 527 -4.01 -16.63 -19.24
CA ARG A 527 -3.70 -16.42 -17.81
C ARG A 527 -4.96 -16.63 -16.97
N ALA A 528 -4.81 -17.16 -15.76
CA ALA A 528 -5.94 -17.34 -14.84
C ALA A 528 -6.62 -15.99 -14.52
N PRO A 529 -7.94 -15.93 -14.34
CA PRO A 529 -8.61 -14.73 -13.87
C PRO A 529 -8.00 -14.18 -12.58
N VAL A 530 -7.97 -12.85 -12.41
CA VAL A 530 -7.31 -12.18 -11.28
C VAL A 530 -7.79 -12.69 -9.92
N PHE A 531 -9.08 -13.03 -9.78
CA PHE A 531 -9.61 -13.58 -8.53
C PHE A 531 -8.99 -14.95 -8.22
N MET A 532 -8.82 -15.84 -9.21
CA MET A 532 -8.18 -17.14 -9.04
C MET A 532 -6.69 -16.99 -8.71
N GLN A 533 -6.01 -16.03 -9.34
CA GLN A 533 -4.61 -15.72 -9.03
C GLN A 533 -4.44 -15.30 -7.56
N LYS A 534 -5.34 -14.43 -7.06
CA LYS A 534 -5.35 -13.97 -5.66
C LYS A 534 -5.68 -15.08 -4.66
N LEU A 535 -6.56 -16.00 -5.03
CA LEU A 535 -6.87 -17.20 -4.25
C LEU A 535 -5.79 -18.28 -4.34
N GLY A 536 -4.76 -18.10 -5.17
CA GLY A 536 -3.70 -19.09 -5.40
C GLY A 536 -4.15 -20.30 -6.23
N LEU A 537 -5.29 -20.23 -6.90
CA LEU A 537 -5.87 -21.29 -7.73
C LEU A 537 -5.34 -21.29 -9.18
N GLU A 538 -4.22 -20.61 -9.43
CA GLU A 538 -3.61 -20.55 -10.76
C GLU A 538 -3.14 -21.92 -11.26
N TRP A 539 -2.68 -22.79 -10.34
CA TRP A 539 -2.31 -24.17 -10.67
C TRP A 539 -3.51 -24.97 -11.18
N LEU A 540 -4.69 -24.82 -10.56
CA LEU A 540 -5.92 -25.49 -10.94
C LEU A 540 -6.40 -25.03 -12.32
N PHE A 541 -6.33 -23.73 -12.58
CA PHE A 541 -6.65 -23.17 -13.90
C PHE A 541 -5.73 -23.70 -14.99
N ARG A 542 -4.43 -23.88 -14.71
CA ARG A 542 -3.48 -24.49 -15.65
C ARG A 542 -3.73 -25.99 -15.81
N LEU A 543 -4.12 -26.71 -14.76
CA LEU A 543 -4.51 -28.12 -14.85
C LEU A 543 -5.70 -28.30 -15.79
N CYS A 544 -6.67 -27.39 -15.79
CA CYS A 544 -7.78 -27.42 -16.75
C CYS A 544 -7.35 -27.16 -18.20
N GLN A 545 -6.35 -26.29 -18.43
CA GLN A 545 -5.84 -26.01 -19.78
C GLN A 545 -4.91 -27.11 -20.32
N GLU A 546 -4.10 -27.72 -19.45
CA GLU A 546 -3.09 -28.71 -19.85
C GLU A 546 -3.09 -29.96 -18.93
N PRO A 547 -4.19 -30.74 -18.87
CA PRO A 547 -4.38 -31.78 -17.86
C PRO A 547 -3.29 -32.87 -17.86
N ARG A 548 -2.90 -33.35 -19.04
CA ARG A 548 -1.87 -34.40 -19.19
C ARG A 548 -0.47 -33.94 -18.77
N ALA A 549 -0.11 -32.69 -19.08
CA ALA A 549 1.21 -32.13 -18.76
C ALA A 549 1.32 -31.65 -17.30
N ARG A 550 0.19 -31.29 -16.67
CA ARG A 550 0.13 -30.76 -15.31
C ARG A 550 -0.01 -31.82 -14.22
N PHE A 551 -0.69 -32.94 -14.48
CA PHE A 551 -0.90 -33.99 -13.47
C PHE A 551 0.39 -34.44 -12.75
N ARG A 552 1.47 -34.69 -13.50
CA ARG A 552 2.78 -35.06 -12.92
C ARG A 552 3.44 -33.92 -12.13
N LYS A 553 3.24 -32.67 -12.56
CA LYS A 553 3.77 -31.47 -11.89
C LYS A 553 3.02 -31.20 -10.59
N ASP A 554 1.71 -31.44 -10.57
CA ASP A 554 0.87 -31.20 -9.39
C ASP A 554 1.11 -32.23 -8.28
N LEU A 555 1.51 -33.47 -8.62
CA LEU A 555 2.04 -34.42 -7.63
C LEU A 555 3.32 -33.89 -6.94
N GLY A 556 4.18 -33.19 -7.69
CA GLY A 556 5.33 -32.49 -7.14
C GLY A 556 4.95 -31.36 -6.19
N LEU A 557 3.82 -30.68 -6.41
CA LEU A 557 3.30 -29.66 -5.48
C LEU A 557 2.83 -30.28 -4.16
N PHE A 558 2.21 -31.46 -4.22
CA PHE A 558 1.86 -32.21 -3.01
C PHE A 558 3.12 -32.60 -2.21
N LEU A 559 4.13 -33.15 -2.89
CA LEU A 559 5.42 -33.46 -2.25
C LEU A 559 6.08 -32.21 -1.65
N PHE A 560 6.06 -31.08 -2.36
CA PHE A 560 6.53 -29.79 -1.84
C PHE A 560 5.83 -29.41 -0.53
N ALA A 561 4.50 -29.49 -0.48
CA ALA A 561 3.72 -29.16 0.71
C ALA A 561 4.04 -30.09 1.89
N VAL A 562 4.16 -31.40 1.66
CA VAL A 562 4.54 -32.37 2.70
C VAL A 562 5.94 -32.06 3.24
N LEU A 563 6.91 -31.78 2.38
CA LEU A 563 8.27 -31.46 2.82
C LEU A 563 8.36 -30.12 3.58
N VAL A 564 7.56 -29.12 3.19
CA VAL A 564 7.43 -27.87 3.94
C VAL A 564 6.85 -28.12 5.33
N LEU A 565 5.83 -29.00 5.43
CA LEU A 565 5.26 -29.40 6.73
C LEU A 565 6.31 -30.14 7.59
N MET A 566 7.05 -31.07 7.01
CA MET A 566 8.15 -31.75 7.70
C MET A 566 9.22 -30.76 8.18
N LYS A 567 9.58 -29.75 7.37
CA LYS A 567 10.53 -28.71 7.77
C LYS A 567 10.00 -27.89 8.95
N ARG A 568 8.71 -27.54 8.97
CA ARG A 568 8.07 -26.84 10.10
C ARG A 568 8.09 -27.67 11.39
N CYS A 569 7.93 -28.99 11.28
CA CYS A 569 7.96 -29.91 12.42
C CYS A 569 9.39 -30.33 12.84
N GLY A 570 10.44 -29.81 12.20
CA GLY A 570 11.83 -30.18 12.49
C GLY A 570 12.22 -31.61 12.04
N LEU A 571 11.40 -32.26 11.21
CA LEU A 571 11.62 -33.63 10.72
C LEU A 571 12.32 -33.68 9.35
N ASP A 572 12.55 -32.53 8.72
CA ASP A 572 13.24 -32.45 7.44
C ASP A 572 14.73 -32.70 7.64
N ARG A 573 15.25 -33.78 7.04
CA ARG A 573 16.68 -34.16 7.10
C ARG A 573 17.59 -33.21 6.30
N TRP A 574 17.02 -32.20 5.66
CA TRP A 574 17.78 -31.20 4.93
C TRP A 574 18.52 -30.26 5.89
N LYS A 575 19.85 -30.34 5.91
CA LYS A 575 20.71 -29.33 6.53
C LYS A 575 20.90 -28.19 5.53
N ASP A 576 20.43 -27.00 5.87
CA ASP A 576 20.79 -25.80 5.12
C ASP A 576 22.32 -25.63 5.23
N ALA A 577 23.00 -25.55 4.08
CA ALA A 577 24.45 -25.75 3.95
C ALA A 577 25.29 -24.55 4.46
N GLU A 578 25.04 -24.12 5.69
CA GLU A 578 25.83 -23.14 6.44
C GLU A 578 26.63 -23.77 7.60
N GLU A 579 26.53 -25.10 7.81
CA GLU A 579 27.33 -25.86 8.81
C GLU A 579 28.35 -26.85 8.19
N ALA A 580 28.88 -26.58 6.98
CA ALA A 580 29.98 -27.38 6.42
C ALA A 580 31.01 -26.51 5.71
#